data_AF-A0A2V3JGB4-F1
#
_entry.id   AF-A0A2V3JGB4-F1
#
_cell.length_a   1.000
_cell.length_b   1.000
_cell.length_c   1.000
_cell.angle_alpha   90.00
_cell.angle_beta   90.00
_cell.angle_gamma   90.00
#
_symmetry.space_group_name_H-M   'P 1'
#
loop_
_entity.id
_entity.type
_entity.pdbx_description
1 polymer ?
#
loop_
_entity_poly.entity_id
_entity_poly.type
_entity_poly.pdbx_seq_one_letter_code
_entity_poly.pdbx_strand_id
1 'polypeptide(L)' 'MTKTIEVIYEKGVFKPLQRVDLPEKVKLRMRIESEGLYELIEDLSGMFRNVKEDPLKILLENRR' A
#
# COMPACT_ATOMS: atom_id res chain seq x y z
N MET A 1 12.97 20.21 9.07
CA MET A 1 12.01 19.11 9.28
C MET A 1 11.06 19.09 8.11
N THR A 2 11.07 18.02 7.32
CA THR A 2 10.12 17.86 6.22
C THR A 2 8.81 17.38 6.82
N LYS A 3 7.79 18.25 6.90
CA LYS A 3 6.43 17.83 7.30
C LYS A 3 5.83 17.08 6.11
N THR A 4 5.75 15.75 6.20
CA THR A 4 4.99 14.95 5.24
C THR A 4 3.51 15.18 5.50
N ILE A 5 2.76 15.53 4.45
CA ILE A 5 1.30 15.68 4.51
C ILE A 5 0.71 14.40 3.93
N GLU A 6 0.07 13.61 4.78
CA GLU A 6 -0.66 12.42 4.34
C GLU A 6 -2.04 12.82 3.82
N VAL A 7 -2.42 12.27 2.66
CA VAL A 7 -3.66 12.58 1.96
C VAL A 7 -4.35 11.32 1.48
N ILE A 8 -5.67 11.34 1.43
CA ILE A 8 -6.49 10.37 0.70
C ILE A 8 -6.92 10.99 -0.62
N TYR A 9 -6.76 10.26 -1.71
CA TYR A 9 -7.30 10.65 -3.00
C TYR A 9 -8.71 10.06 -3.15
N GLU A 10 -9.73 10.92 -3.20
CA GLU A 10 -11.12 10.51 -3.35
C GLU A 10 -11.83 11.43 -4.36
N LYS A 11 -12.46 10.85 -5.39
CA LYS A 11 -13.24 11.59 -6.41
C LYS A 11 -12.51 12.77 -7.06
N GLY A 12 -11.20 12.62 -7.32
CA GLY A 12 -10.41 13.68 -7.95
C GLY A 12 -9.83 14.72 -6.99
N VAL A 13 -10.01 14.54 -5.68
CA VAL A 13 -9.58 15.51 -4.66
C VAL A 13 -8.61 14.86 -3.67
N PHE A 14 -7.50 15.53 -3.39
CA PHE A 14 -6.57 15.15 -2.31
C PHE A 14 -7.05 15.74 -0.98
N LYS A 15 -7.54 14.88 -0.08
CA LYS A 15 -8.03 15.27 1.24
C LYS A 15 -6.95 14.99 2.29
N PRO A 16 -6.44 16.00 3.01
CA PRO A 16 -5.44 15.76 4.04
C PRO A 16 -6.03 15.04 5.24
N LEU A 17 -5.26 14.12 5.84
CA LEU A 17 -5.66 13.38 7.05
C LEU A 17 -5.58 14.25 8.32
N GLN A 18 -4.84 15.35 8.26
CA GLN A 18 -4.63 16.27 9.38
C GLN A 18 -4.79 17.71 8.90
N ARG A 19 -5.02 18.66 9.82
CA ARG A 19 -5.09 20.08 9.48
C ARG A 19 -3.75 20.56 8.91
N VAL A 20 -3.79 21.12 7.71
CA VAL A 20 -2.64 21.69 7.03
C VAL A 20 -2.72 23.20 7.12
N ASP A 21 -1.65 23.82 7.64
CA ASP A 21 -1.51 25.28 7.73
C ASP A 21 -0.37 25.70 6.79
N LEU A 22 -0.75 26.17 5.59
CA LEU A 22 0.17 26.61 4.54
C LEU A 22 -0.31 27.95 3.98
N PRO A 23 0.62 28.86 3.62
CA PRO A 23 0.24 30.12 2.98
C PRO A 23 -0.42 29.90 1.60
N GLU A 24 -1.18 30.89 1.16
CA GLU A 24 -1.78 30.86 -0.18
C GLU A 24 -0.70 30.78 -1.28
N LYS A 25 -1.03 30.07 -2.36
CA LYS A 25 -0.17 29.89 -3.56
C LYS A 25 1.15 29.16 -3.30
N VAL A 26 1.25 28.36 -2.24
CA VAL A 26 2.42 27.47 -2.03
C VAL A 26 2.43 26.34 -3.06
N LYS A 27 3.59 26.16 -3.70
CA LYS A 27 3.85 25.00 -4.57
C LYS A 27 4.26 23.80 -3.72
N LEU A 28 3.52 22.70 -3.85
CA LEU A 28 3.83 21.43 -3.21
C LEU A 28 4.42 20.43 -4.22
N ARG A 29 5.27 19.52 -3.74
CA ARG A 29 5.74 18.35 -4.50
C ARG A 29 5.10 17.13 -3.84
N MET A 30 4.39 16.34 -4.64
CA MET A 30 3.75 15.11 -4.18
C MET A 30 4.62 13.92 -4.55
N ARG A 31 4.65 12.93 -3.66
CA ARG A 31 5.18 11.60 -3.93
C ARG A 31 4.06 10.61 -3.69
N ILE A 32 3.83 9.73 -4.66
CA ILE A 32 2.92 8.61 -4.55
C ILE A 32 3.78 7.44 -4.09
N GLU A 33 3.55 6.98 -2.86
CA GLU A 33 4.15 5.74 -2.37
C GLU A 33 3.19 4.61 -2.79
N SER A 34 3.31 4.16 -4.04
CA SER A 34 2.51 3.08 -4.65
C SER A 34 3.10 1.69 -4.36
N GLU A 35 3.58 1.50 -3.14
CA GLU A 35 3.92 0.18 -2.63
C GLU A 35 3.26 0.05 -1.25
N GLY A 36 1.94 0.13 -1.25
CA GLY A 36 1.14 -0.09 -0.05
C GLY A 36 1.05 -1.58 0.28
N LEU A 37 0.76 -1.88 1.55
CA LEU A 37 0.36 -3.22 2.00
C LEU A 37 -0.73 -3.83 1.11
N TYR A 38 -1.59 -3.00 0.51
CA TYR A 38 -2.65 -3.43 -0.39
C TYR A 38 -2.13 -4.04 -1.69
N GLU A 39 -1.15 -3.42 -2.36
CA GLU A 39 -0.51 -3.99 -3.56
C GLU A 39 0.24 -5.27 -3.22
N LEU A 40 0.96 -5.29 -2.09
CA LEU A 40 1.60 -6.51 -1.57
C LEU A 40 0.58 -7.62 -1.28
N ILE A 41 -0.58 -7.29 -0.70
CA ILE A 41 -1.66 -8.25 -0.45
C ILE A 41 -2.27 -8.74 -1.76
N GLU A 42 -2.48 -7.87 -2.76
CA GLU A 42 -2.97 -8.28 -4.07
C GLU A 42 -1.98 -9.22 -4.77
N ASP A 43 -0.69 -8.89 -4.74
CA ASP A 43 0.37 -9.71 -5.32
C ASP A 43 0.46 -11.07 -4.63
N LEU A 44 0.52 -11.10 -3.29
CA LEU A 44 0.51 -12.34 -2.51
C LEU A 44 -0.77 -13.15 -2.79
N SER A 45 -1.93 -12.51 -2.77
CA SER A 45 -3.21 -13.18 -3.06
C SER A 45 -3.23 -13.75 -4.48
N GLY A 46 -2.63 -13.06 -5.45
CA GLY A 46 -2.46 -13.54 -6.82
C GLY A 46 -1.56 -14.78 -6.89
N MET A 47 -0.42 -14.77 -6.19
CA MET A 47 0.52 -15.89 -6.14
C MET A 47 -0.12 -17.17 -5.58
N PHE A 48 -0.98 -17.04 -4.57
CA PHE A 48 -1.63 -18.20 -3.93
C PHE A 48 -2.98 -18.60 -4.56
N ARG A 49 -3.52 -17.82 -5.51
CA ARG A 49 -4.88 -18.01 -6.08
C ARG A 49 -5.07 -19.36 -6.79
N ASN A 50 -4.01 -19.96 -7.31
CA ASN A 50 -4.03 -21.20 -8.09
C ASN A 50 -3.29 -22.36 -7.42
N VAL A 51 -2.95 -22.23 -6.14
CA VAL A 51 -2.27 -23.28 -5.39
C VAL A 51 -3.29 -24.37 -5.04
N LYS A 52 -3.25 -25.48 -5.80
CA LYS A 52 -4.17 -26.62 -5.63
C LYS A 52 -3.82 -27.51 -4.44
N GLU A 53 -2.56 -27.52 -4.03
CA GLU A 53 -2.05 -28.36 -2.95
C GLU A 53 -1.39 -27.48 -1.90
N ASP A 54 -1.70 -27.74 -0.63
CA ASP A 54 -1.11 -27.00 0.49
C ASP A 54 0.42 -27.21 0.51
N PRO A 55 1.23 -26.18 0.21
CA PRO A 55 2.68 -26.32 0.12
C PRO A 55 3.29 -26.71 1.47
N LEU A 56 2.70 -26.24 2.59
CA LEU A 56 3.18 -26.57 3.92
C LEU A 56 2.97 -28.06 4.22
N LYS A 57 1.83 -28.61 3.78
CA LYS A 57 1.54 -30.04 3.92
C LYS A 57 2.57 -30.90 3.17
N ILE A 58 2.89 -30.56 1.92
CA ILE A 58 3.91 -31.27 1.12
C ILE A 58 5.27 -31.24 1.83
N LEU A 59 5.68 -30.08 2.34
CA LEU A 59 6.97 -29.93 3.03
C LEU A 59 7.06 -30.71 4.34
N LEU A 60 5.94 -30.90 5.04
CA LEU A 60 5.88 -31.70 6.26
C LEU A 60 5.90 -33.21 5.97
N GLU A 61 5.24 -33.65 4.90
CA GLU A 61 5.21 -35.07 4.49
C GLU A 61 6.57 -35.56 3.97
N ASN A 62 7.33 -34.70 3.29
CA ASN A 62 8.68 -35.02 2.78
C ASN A 62 9.80 -34.93 3.83
N ARG A 63 9.49 -34.60 5.08
CA ARG A 63 10.49 -34.40 6.15
C ARG A 63 10.91 -35.71 6.86
N ARG A 64 10.69 -36.87 6.23
CA ARG A 64 11.03 -38.21 6.74
C ARG A 64 12.38 -38.69 6.22
#